data_AF-R6RUC1-F1
#
_entry.id   AF-R6RUC1-F1
#
_cell.length_a   1.000
_cell.length_b   1.000
_cell.length_c   1.000
_cell.angle_alpha   90.00
_cell.angle_beta   90.00
_cell.angle_gamma   90.00
#
_symmetry.space_group_name_H-M   'P 1'
#
loop_
_entity.id
_entity.type
_entity.pdbx_description
1 polymer ?
#
loop_
_entity_poly.entity_id
_entity_poly.type
_entity_poly.pdbx_seq_one_letter_code
_entity_poly.pdbx_strand_id
1 'polypeptide(L)'
;MKKIGKEQVRKARQTLAKYKEGKAVLDKRIVSNEQWWKLRHWGEIGYDKGDTRPMPASAWLFNSLANKHADAMDNIPEPAVLPREKSDEEVAKQLSLILPAILERCGYEKLYSDGWWYKLKNGSMCTAVVWDPDADGGMGDIAIRNADILNLFWEPGIKDIEESANLFYVTLVDRERLNLMYPELLGEDTESVAGGTGNVEKYKTEDKTDDSAKVEVVDWYYKKTINGRKQLCYCKFCGDRVIYSSEDDESCADGFYKHSRYPFVMDTLFVQEGTPCGFGYIDVMRDAQMYIDKLSQVVLEHTVMMSRKRYFIRQNSAVNEAEFADLKNRFVHVAGNLGEEDIREIKAEPLDNSVMNALSLKIDELKETSGNRDFSQGSVSNGVTAASAIAALQEAGSKLSRDMIKGTYFAFQQVCYLIIELIRQFYDTPRSFRITGGYDAFDNSAIKEQSRELFGVQLGTKKPVFDIVCTASKKSPFSKASQNELAKQLFQLGFFNPETAVQALGCLAMMDFEGKEEIERVIRDNAGMNEVKI
;
A
#
# COMPACT_ATOMS: atom_id res chain seq x y z
N MET A 1 5.64 -41.37 -11.85
CA MET A 1 4.22 -41.36 -11.42
C MET A 1 3.96 -39.98 -10.84
N LYS A 2 3.03 -39.17 -11.39
CA LYS A 2 2.79 -37.80 -10.90
C LYS A 2 2.40 -37.85 -9.42
N LYS A 3 3.11 -37.12 -8.56
CA LYS A 3 2.85 -37.12 -7.11
C LYS A 3 1.59 -36.32 -6.76
N ILE A 4 1.29 -35.29 -7.56
CA ILE A 4 0.05 -34.52 -7.49
C ILE A 4 -0.87 -34.91 -8.65
N GLY A 5 -2.04 -35.43 -8.33
CA GLY A 5 -3.08 -35.79 -9.30
C GLY A 5 -4.44 -35.15 -8.99
N LYS A 6 -5.48 -35.62 -9.66
CA LYS A 6 -6.86 -35.10 -9.56
C LYS A 6 -7.38 -35.09 -8.11
N GLU A 7 -7.12 -36.15 -7.34
CA GLU A 7 -7.59 -36.27 -5.96
C GLU A 7 -6.98 -35.22 -5.02
N GLN A 8 -5.68 -34.94 -5.17
CA GLN A 8 -4.98 -33.92 -4.39
C GLN A 8 -5.50 -32.52 -4.72
N VAL A 9 -5.70 -32.22 -6.02
CA VAL A 9 -6.30 -30.95 -6.47
C VAL A 9 -7.70 -30.78 -5.90
N ARG A 10 -8.52 -31.84 -5.90
CA ARG A 10 -9.88 -31.80 -5.35
C ARG A 10 -9.88 -31.50 -3.85
N LYS A 11 -8.96 -32.06 -3.07
CA LYS A 11 -8.76 -31.71 -1.65
C LYS A 11 -8.30 -30.27 -1.47
N ALA A 12 -7.35 -29.81 -2.29
CA ALA A 12 -6.89 -28.42 -2.27
C ALA A 12 -8.03 -27.43 -2.54
N ARG A 13 -8.92 -27.73 -3.50
CA ARG A 13 -10.13 -26.94 -3.77
C ARG A 13 -11.11 -26.92 -2.61
N GLN A 14 -11.28 -28.02 -1.89
CA GLN A 14 -12.10 -28.05 -0.67
C GLN A 14 -11.51 -27.16 0.43
N THR A 15 -10.18 -27.18 0.61
CA THR A 15 -9.49 -26.26 1.54
C THR A 15 -9.67 -24.81 1.12
N LEU A 16 -9.49 -24.51 -0.18
CA LEU A 16 -9.71 -23.17 -0.73
C LEU A 16 -11.15 -22.69 -0.48
N ALA A 17 -12.15 -23.53 -0.64
CA ALA A 17 -13.54 -23.17 -0.36
C ALA A 17 -13.75 -22.74 1.10
N LYS A 18 -13.17 -23.49 2.06
CA LYS A 18 -13.20 -23.11 3.49
C LYS A 18 -12.49 -21.78 3.76
N TYR A 19 -11.38 -21.52 3.05
CA TYR A 19 -10.63 -20.28 3.23
C TYR A 19 -11.38 -19.08 2.62
N LYS A 20 -12.05 -19.27 1.48
CA LYS A 20 -12.97 -18.28 0.89
C LYS A 20 -14.10 -17.93 1.87
N GLU A 21 -14.72 -18.93 2.51
CA GLU A 21 -15.76 -18.72 3.52
C GLU A 21 -15.23 -17.91 4.73
N GLY A 22 -14.07 -18.27 5.26
CA GLY A 22 -13.46 -17.59 6.40
C GLY A 22 -13.06 -16.13 6.12
N LYS A 23 -12.79 -15.79 4.86
CA LYS A 23 -12.36 -14.45 4.42
C LYS A 23 -13.52 -13.56 3.91
N ALA A 24 -14.74 -14.09 3.81
CA ALA A 24 -15.89 -13.38 3.21
C ALA A 24 -16.20 -12.01 3.85
N VAL A 25 -15.98 -11.83 5.16
CA VAL A 25 -16.20 -10.55 5.85
C VAL A 25 -15.16 -9.50 5.42
N LEU A 26 -13.89 -9.90 5.32
CA LEU A 26 -12.81 -9.03 4.85
C LEU A 26 -13.05 -8.62 3.39
N ASP A 27 -13.46 -9.56 2.56
CA ASP A 27 -13.70 -9.29 1.13
C ASP A 27 -14.82 -8.29 0.92
N LYS A 28 -15.94 -8.45 1.63
CA LYS A 28 -17.03 -7.47 1.62
C LYS A 28 -16.58 -6.09 2.10
N ARG A 29 -15.72 -6.02 3.13
CA ARG A 29 -15.16 -4.77 3.62
C ARG A 29 -14.33 -4.07 2.55
N ILE A 30 -13.44 -4.80 1.87
CA ILE A 30 -12.60 -4.24 0.80
C ILE A 30 -13.45 -3.67 -0.34
N VAL A 31 -14.48 -4.41 -0.78
CA VAL A 31 -15.39 -3.94 -1.85
C VAL A 31 -16.19 -2.71 -1.41
N SER A 32 -16.63 -2.67 -0.14
CA SER A 32 -17.36 -1.52 0.43
C SER A 32 -16.45 -0.29 0.52
N ASN A 33 -15.22 -0.44 1.00
CA ASN A 33 -14.23 0.64 1.12
C ASN A 33 -13.92 1.27 -0.25
N GLU A 34 -13.94 0.50 -1.33
CA GLU A 34 -13.81 1.04 -2.68
C GLU A 34 -14.97 1.97 -3.07
N GLN A 35 -16.19 1.77 -2.56
CA GLN A 35 -17.31 2.71 -2.79
C GLN A 35 -17.11 4.02 -2.03
N TRP A 36 -16.61 3.97 -0.80
CA TRP A 36 -16.22 5.17 -0.04
C TRP A 36 -15.13 5.95 -0.74
N TRP A 37 -14.11 5.27 -1.27
CA TRP A 37 -13.05 5.88 -2.06
C TRP A 37 -13.58 6.60 -3.31
N LYS A 38 -14.54 5.99 -4.02
CA LYS A 38 -15.18 6.55 -5.22
C LYS A 38 -16.25 7.60 -4.92
N LEU A 39 -16.48 7.97 -3.66
CA LEU A 39 -17.56 8.86 -3.22
C LEU A 39 -18.97 8.35 -3.60
N ARG A 40 -19.13 7.02 -3.69
CA ARG A 40 -20.38 6.29 -4.02
C ARG A 40 -20.98 5.55 -2.83
N HIS A 41 -20.53 5.90 -1.62
CA HIS A 41 -20.89 5.23 -0.36
C HIS A 41 -22.36 5.35 0.03
N TRP A 42 -23.16 6.24 -0.56
CA TRP A 42 -24.60 6.28 -0.32
C TRP A 42 -25.27 4.92 -0.61
N GLY A 43 -24.80 4.18 -1.62
CA GLY A 43 -25.27 2.82 -1.89
C GLY A 43 -24.96 1.82 -0.77
N GLU A 44 -23.92 2.07 0.03
CA GLU A 44 -23.51 1.26 1.18
C GLU A 44 -24.22 1.69 2.47
N ILE A 45 -24.54 2.98 2.62
CA ILE A 45 -25.33 3.51 3.76
C ILE A 45 -26.77 3.02 3.72
N GLY A 46 -27.27 2.70 2.52
CA GLY A 46 -28.66 2.34 2.28
C GLY A 46 -29.53 3.59 2.10
N TYR A 47 -30.19 3.68 0.95
CA TYR A 47 -31.20 4.69 0.66
C TYR A 47 -32.37 4.05 -0.08
N ASP A 48 -33.57 4.58 0.13
CA ASP A 48 -34.74 4.13 -0.63
C ASP A 48 -34.64 4.64 -2.06
N LYS A 49 -34.86 3.78 -3.06
CA LYS A 49 -34.77 4.17 -4.48
C LYS A 49 -35.77 5.24 -4.89
N GLY A 50 -36.83 5.45 -4.10
CA GLY A 50 -37.80 6.54 -4.28
C GLY A 50 -37.44 7.83 -3.54
N ASP A 51 -36.33 7.84 -2.80
CA ASP A 51 -35.86 8.99 -2.05
C ASP A 51 -35.28 10.04 -3.00
N THR A 52 -35.96 11.18 -3.11
CA THR A 52 -35.53 12.31 -3.95
C THR A 52 -34.63 13.29 -3.21
N ARG A 53 -34.29 13.01 -1.95
CA ARG A 53 -33.40 13.85 -1.15
C ARG A 53 -32.00 13.91 -1.77
N PRO A 54 -31.32 15.06 -1.69
CA PRO A 54 -29.99 15.20 -2.25
C PRO A 54 -29.00 14.30 -1.49
N MET A 55 -28.08 13.66 -2.20
CA MET A 55 -27.07 12.76 -1.61
C MET A 55 -25.67 13.36 -1.79
N PRO A 56 -25.32 14.40 -1.01
CA PRO A 56 -24.00 15.01 -1.11
C PRO A 56 -22.93 14.03 -0.65
N ALA A 57 -21.81 13.98 -1.35
CA ALA A 57 -20.64 13.20 -0.97
C ALA A 57 -19.45 14.15 -0.86
N SER A 58 -19.18 14.62 0.36
CA SER A 58 -18.06 15.52 0.62
C SER A 58 -16.74 14.75 0.64
N ALA A 59 -15.68 15.34 0.09
CA ALA A 59 -14.41 14.64 -0.12
C ALA A 59 -13.42 14.77 1.06
N TRP A 60 -13.90 14.94 2.30
CA TRP A 60 -13.04 15.12 3.48
C TRP A 60 -12.20 13.87 3.76
N LEU A 61 -12.84 12.69 3.75
CA LEU A 61 -12.16 11.41 3.88
C LEU A 61 -11.10 11.23 2.77
N PHE A 62 -11.47 11.51 1.51
CA PHE A 62 -10.57 11.37 0.36
C PHE A 62 -9.33 12.26 0.52
N ASN A 63 -9.53 13.54 0.87
CA ASN A 63 -8.43 14.47 1.11
C ASN A 63 -7.49 13.94 2.20
N SER A 64 -8.05 13.36 3.26
CA SER A 64 -7.21 12.84 4.33
C SER A 64 -6.35 11.65 3.91
N LEU A 65 -6.90 10.73 3.12
CA LEU A 65 -6.12 9.64 2.53
C LEU A 65 -5.03 10.16 1.58
N ALA A 66 -5.35 11.18 0.77
CA ALA A 66 -4.39 11.77 -0.15
C ALA A 66 -3.18 12.41 0.55
N ASN A 67 -3.41 13.09 1.68
CA ASN A 67 -2.31 13.63 2.48
C ASN A 67 -1.42 12.50 3.07
N LYS A 68 -2.02 11.41 3.56
CA LYS A 68 -1.25 10.26 4.07
C LYS A 68 -0.48 9.53 2.99
N HIS A 69 -1.01 9.48 1.77
CA HIS A 69 -0.28 8.95 0.62
C HIS A 69 0.94 9.82 0.30
N ALA A 70 0.79 11.16 0.31
CA ALA A 70 1.92 12.06 0.12
C ALA A 70 3.02 11.85 1.17
N ASP A 71 2.66 11.73 2.46
CA ASP A 71 3.60 11.39 3.54
C ASP A 71 4.37 10.09 3.24
N ALA A 72 3.67 9.06 2.73
CA ALA A 72 4.29 7.79 2.37
C ALA A 72 5.26 7.93 1.19
N MET A 73 4.92 8.73 0.18
CA MET A 73 5.74 8.97 -1.01
C MET A 73 7.01 9.78 -0.72
N ASP A 74 6.98 10.65 0.29
CA ASP A 74 8.18 11.32 0.79
C ASP A 74 9.11 10.36 1.56
N ASN A 75 8.59 9.21 2.00
CA ASN A 75 9.31 8.21 2.78
C ASN A 75 9.38 6.86 2.05
N ILE A 76 9.57 6.86 0.73
CA ILE A 76 9.85 5.62 -0.02
C ILE A 76 11.11 4.97 0.57
N PRO A 77 11.09 3.68 0.93
CA PRO A 77 12.23 3.03 1.56
C PRO A 77 13.33 2.69 0.55
N GLU A 78 14.57 2.79 0.99
CA GLU A 78 15.78 2.35 0.29
C GLU A 78 16.56 1.37 1.19
N PRO A 79 17.03 0.23 0.66
CA PRO A 79 17.70 -0.78 1.45
C PRO A 79 19.21 -0.53 1.53
N ALA A 80 19.76 -0.61 2.74
CA ALA A 80 21.19 -0.72 2.99
C ALA A 80 21.48 -2.10 3.60
N VAL A 81 22.36 -2.87 2.94
CA VAL A 81 22.74 -4.22 3.38
C VAL A 81 23.99 -4.13 4.23
N LEU A 82 23.89 -4.62 5.46
CA LEU A 82 24.96 -4.64 6.44
C LEU A 82 25.52 -6.06 6.62
N PRO A 83 26.84 -6.20 6.68
CA PRO A 83 27.49 -7.48 6.94
C PRO A 83 27.44 -7.81 8.44
N ARG A 84 27.28 -9.10 8.78
CA ARG A 84 27.44 -9.59 10.17
C ARG A 84 28.87 -9.95 10.52
N GLU A 85 29.70 -10.21 9.51
CA GLU A 85 31.10 -10.55 9.65
C GLU A 85 31.93 -9.71 8.68
N LYS A 86 33.17 -9.37 9.08
CA LYS A 86 34.08 -8.58 8.23
C LYS A 86 34.34 -9.21 6.86
N SER A 87 34.31 -10.54 6.76
CA SER A 87 34.52 -11.23 5.48
C SER A 87 33.42 -10.96 4.45
N ASP A 88 32.24 -10.52 4.91
CA ASP A 88 31.05 -10.36 4.08
C ASP A 88 30.83 -8.87 3.70
N GLU A 89 31.74 -7.97 4.13
CA GLU A 89 31.65 -6.51 3.89
C GLU A 89 31.57 -6.14 2.41
N GLU A 90 32.42 -6.73 1.57
CA GLU A 90 32.46 -6.39 0.16
C GLU A 90 31.18 -6.81 -0.57
N VAL A 91 30.68 -8.00 -0.24
CA VAL A 91 29.43 -8.53 -0.79
C VAL A 91 28.24 -7.71 -0.30
N ALA A 92 28.23 -7.27 0.96
CA ALA A 92 27.18 -6.41 1.50
C ALA A 92 27.15 -5.04 0.80
N LYS A 93 28.31 -4.46 0.48
CA LYS A 93 28.40 -3.22 -0.32
C LYS A 93 27.83 -3.43 -1.73
N GLN A 94 28.21 -4.53 -2.40
CA GLN A 94 27.65 -4.86 -3.71
C GLN A 94 26.13 -5.05 -3.67
N LEU A 95 25.61 -5.80 -2.69
CA LEU A 95 24.17 -6.00 -2.53
C LEU A 95 23.42 -4.68 -2.25
N SER A 96 24.03 -3.76 -1.51
CA SER A 96 23.46 -2.42 -1.28
C SER A 96 23.32 -1.60 -2.56
N LEU A 97 24.10 -1.90 -3.60
CA LEU A 97 24.00 -1.24 -4.92
C LEU A 97 23.07 -2.00 -5.86
N ILE A 98 23.03 -3.33 -5.76
CA ILE A 98 22.23 -4.20 -6.64
C ILE A 98 20.74 -4.18 -6.28
N LEU A 99 20.40 -4.17 -4.98
CA LEU A 99 19.00 -4.18 -4.55
C LEU A 99 18.23 -2.96 -5.10
N PRO A 100 18.72 -1.71 -4.97
CA PRO A 100 18.08 -0.55 -5.62
C PRO A 100 17.90 -0.72 -7.13
N ALA A 101 18.90 -1.26 -7.84
CA ALA A 101 18.81 -1.47 -9.30
C ALA A 101 17.72 -2.49 -9.68
N ILE A 102 17.58 -3.58 -8.91
CA ILE A 102 16.50 -4.57 -9.11
C ILE A 102 15.14 -3.93 -8.84
N LEU A 103 15.02 -3.17 -7.75
CA LEU A 103 13.79 -2.47 -7.37
C LEU A 103 13.37 -1.45 -8.43
N GLU A 104 14.31 -0.66 -8.96
CA GLU A 104 14.08 0.30 -10.03
C GLU A 104 13.57 -0.40 -11.30
N ARG A 105 14.25 -1.48 -11.73
CA ARG A 105 13.85 -2.27 -12.91
C ARG A 105 12.46 -2.89 -12.76
N CYS A 106 12.08 -3.30 -11.54
CA CYS A 106 10.73 -3.78 -11.24
C CYS A 106 9.68 -2.66 -11.14
N GLY A 107 10.08 -1.38 -11.25
CA GLY A 107 9.18 -0.24 -11.07
C GLY A 107 8.65 -0.11 -9.65
N TYR A 108 9.47 -0.44 -8.64
CA TYR A 108 9.03 -0.54 -7.25
C TYR A 108 8.43 0.76 -6.70
N GLU A 109 8.90 1.94 -7.10
CA GLU A 109 8.31 3.22 -6.67
C GLU A 109 6.81 3.32 -7.02
N LYS A 110 6.43 2.86 -8.22
CA LYS A 110 5.02 2.81 -8.62
C LYS A 110 4.25 1.76 -7.82
N LEU A 111 4.82 0.56 -7.64
CA LEU A 111 4.19 -0.51 -6.86
C LEU A 111 3.96 -0.06 -5.40
N TYR A 112 4.93 0.64 -4.81
CA TYR A 112 4.83 1.22 -3.49
C TYR A 112 3.68 2.24 -3.42
N SER A 113 3.60 3.16 -4.38
CA SER A 113 2.50 4.14 -4.47
C SER A 113 1.12 3.47 -4.57
N ASP A 114 0.97 2.51 -5.49
CA ASP A 114 -0.29 1.78 -5.72
C ASP A 114 -0.67 0.93 -4.49
N GLY A 115 0.33 0.32 -3.86
CA GLY A 115 0.18 -0.47 -2.65
C GLY A 115 -0.25 0.37 -1.45
N TRP A 116 0.31 1.57 -1.28
CA TRP A 116 -0.10 2.50 -0.23
C TRP A 116 -1.55 2.96 -0.37
N TRP A 117 -2.03 3.22 -1.58
CA TRP A 117 -3.46 3.48 -1.78
C TRP A 117 -4.32 2.32 -1.29
N TYR A 118 -3.95 1.09 -1.65
CA TYR A 118 -4.66 -0.09 -1.19
C TYR A 118 -4.59 -0.22 0.34
N LYS A 119 -3.41 -0.03 0.94
CA LYS A 119 -3.16 -0.10 2.38
C LYS A 119 -3.96 0.94 3.16
N LEU A 120 -4.01 2.20 2.71
CA LEU A 120 -4.79 3.26 3.35
C LEU A 120 -6.30 3.00 3.28
N LYS A 121 -6.78 2.46 2.15
CA LYS A 121 -8.20 2.11 1.97
C LYS A 121 -8.63 0.91 2.80
N ASN A 122 -7.84 -0.17 2.76
CA ASN A 122 -8.28 -1.50 3.19
C ASN A 122 -7.56 -2.02 4.44
N GLY A 123 -6.48 -1.35 4.86
CA GLY A 123 -5.72 -1.68 6.06
C GLY A 123 -4.49 -2.54 5.85
N SER A 124 -4.27 -3.08 4.65
CA SER A 124 -3.09 -3.87 4.33
C SER A 124 -2.80 -3.87 2.86
N MET A 125 -1.54 -3.94 2.47
CA MET A 125 -1.14 -4.34 1.12
C MET A 125 -0.36 -5.66 1.18
N CYS A 126 -0.25 -6.34 0.04
CA CYS A 126 0.53 -7.55 -0.08
C CYS A 126 1.48 -7.42 -1.27
N THR A 127 2.77 -7.61 -1.03
CA THR A 127 3.80 -7.59 -2.08
C THR A 127 4.23 -9.02 -2.36
N ALA A 128 4.11 -9.45 -3.60
CA ALA A 128 4.63 -10.72 -4.07
C ALA A 128 6.01 -10.54 -4.69
N VAL A 129 6.98 -11.34 -4.24
CA VAL A 129 8.34 -11.41 -4.77
C VAL A 129 8.54 -12.81 -5.36
N VAL A 130 8.55 -12.89 -6.68
CA VAL A 130 8.58 -14.17 -7.42
C VAL A 130 9.71 -14.21 -8.42
N TRP A 131 10.08 -15.43 -8.82
CA TRP A 131 10.98 -15.65 -9.95
C TRP A 131 10.17 -15.73 -11.25
N ASP A 132 10.53 -14.93 -12.24
CA ASP A 132 9.99 -14.98 -13.59
C ASP A 132 11.03 -15.63 -14.51
N PRO A 133 10.86 -16.90 -14.93
CA PRO A 133 11.83 -17.59 -15.76
C PRO A 133 11.90 -17.04 -17.20
N ASP A 134 10.86 -16.36 -17.68
CA ASP A 134 10.78 -15.89 -19.07
C ASP A 134 11.44 -14.51 -19.26
N ALA A 135 11.74 -13.82 -18.17
CA ALA A 135 12.40 -12.52 -18.18
C ALA A 135 13.82 -12.59 -18.79
N ASP A 136 14.29 -11.43 -19.29
CA ASP A 136 15.63 -11.26 -19.89
C ASP A 136 15.95 -12.30 -20.98
N GLY A 137 15.01 -12.54 -21.88
CA GLY A 137 15.17 -13.50 -22.99
C GLY A 137 15.23 -14.97 -22.54
N GLY A 138 14.63 -15.30 -21.40
CA GLY A 138 14.61 -16.65 -20.83
C GLY A 138 15.77 -16.95 -19.87
N MET A 139 16.62 -15.96 -19.55
CA MET A 139 17.59 -16.09 -18.44
C MET A 139 16.91 -16.03 -17.07
N GLY A 140 15.68 -15.54 -17.03
CA GLY A 140 14.88 -15.35 -15.86
C GLY A 140 15.35 -14.21 -14.97
N ASP A 141 14.45 -13.71 -14.15
CA ASP A 141 14.69 -12.56 -13.30
C ASP A 141 13.69 -12.45 -12.14
N ILE A 142 13.99 -11.59 -11.17
CA ILE A 142 13.09 -11.34 -10.05
C ILE A 142 11.99 -10.37 -10.49
N ALA A 143 10.74 -10.76 -10.24
CA ALA A 143 9.57 -9.93 -10.47
C ALA A 143 8.90 -9.57 -9.13
N ILE A 144 8.58 -8.29 -8.96
CA ILE A 144 7.87 -7.77 -7.80
C ILE A 144 6.52 -7.25 -8.27
N ARG A 145 5.44 -7.58 -7.55
CA ARG A 145 4.09 -7.12 -7.87
C ARG A 145 3.22 -6.97 -6.63
N ASN A 146 2.24 -6.08 -6.69
CA ASN A 146 1.19 -6.03 -5.68
C ASN A 146 0.23 -7.20 -5.89
N ALA A 147 0.07 -8.04 -4.88
CA ALA A 147 -0.93 -9.10 -4.87
C ALA A 147 -2.25 -8.55 -4.32
N ASP A 148 -3.31 -8.61 -5.12
CA ASP A 148 -4.65 -8.28 -4.66
C ASP A 148 -5.08 -9.24 -3.54
N ILE A 149 -5.39 -8.68 -2.36
CA ILE A 149 -5.80 -9.46 -1.20
C ILE A 149 -7.12 -10.18 -1.48
N LEU A 150 -8.01 -9.66 -2.33
CA LEU A 150 -9.24 -10.38 -2.73
C LEU A 150 -8.94 -11.74 -3.36
N ASN A 151 -7.80 -11.86 -4.05
CA ASN A 151 -7.38 -13.07 -4.75
C ASN A 151 -6.51 -14.00 -3.88
N LEU A 152 -6.08 -13.56 -2.70
CA LEU A 152 -5.20 -14.30 -1.80
C LEU A 152 -6.00 -14.93 -0.66
N PHE A 153 -5.80 -16.23 -0.41
CA PHE A 153 -6.54 -17.00 0.61
C PHE A 153 -5.60 -17.83 1.47
N TRP A 154 -5.74 -17.68 2.79
CA TRP A 154 -4.95 -18.33 3.84
C TRP A 154 -5.86 -18.96 4.89
N GLU A 155 -5.27 -19.71 5.82
CA GLU A 155 -5.97 -20.36 6.92
C GLU A 155 -6.64 -19.34 7.86
N PRO A 156 -7.97 -19.39 8.06
CA PRO A 156 -8.64 -18.45 8.96
C PRO A 156 -8.13 -18.53 10.40
N GLY A 157 -8.02 -17.40 11.08
CA GLY A 157 -7.66 -17.32 12.50
C GLY A 157 -6.16 -17.24 12.80
N ILE A 158 -5.30 -17.11 11.78
CA ILE A 158 -3.86 -16.90 11.94
C ILE A 158 -3.50 -15.41 11.89
N LYS A 159 -2.37 -15.03 12.49
CA LYS A 159 -1.84 -13.65 12.47
C LYS A 159 -0.72 -13.47 11.44
N ASP A 160 0.09 -14.49 11.23
CA ASP A 160 1.15 -14.48 10.22
C ASP A 160 0.78 -15.43 9.08
N ILE A 161 0.84 -14.93 7.85
CA ILE A 161 0.58 -15.72 6.64
C ILE A 161 1.52 -16.92 6.51
N GLU A 162 2.72 -16.84 7.10
CA GLU A 162 3.69 -17.93 7.15
C GLU A 162 3.24 -19.10 8.02
N GLU A 163 2.31 -18.90 8.96
CA GLU A 163 1.75 -19.98 9.78
C GLU A 163 0.74 -20.82 9.00
N SER A 164 0.17 -20.28 7.92
CA SER A 164 -0.82 -20.95 7.09
C SER A 164 -0.24 -22.24 6.51
N ALA A 165 -0.94 -23.38 6.68
CA ALA A 165 -0.51 -24.65 6.09
C ALA A 165 -0.59 -24.65 4.56
N ASN A 166 -1.58 -23.94 4.03
CA ASN A 166 -1.84 -23.77 2.60
C ASN A 166 -2.04 -22.29 2.31
N LEU A 167 -1.61 -21.84 1.13
CA LEU A 167 -1.85 -20.50 0.64
C LEU A 167 -2.26 -20.59 -0.82
N PHE A 168 -3.34 -19.91 -1.18
CA PHE A 168 -3.88 -19.93 -2.53
C PHE A 168 -3.92 -18.52 -3.09
N TYR A 169 -3.44 -18.34 -4.32
CA TYR A 169 -3.64 -17.14 -5.09
C TYR A 169 -4.46 -17.47 -6.33
N VAL A 170 -5.62 -16.86 -6.48
CA VAL A 170 -6.61 -17.18 -7.52
C VAL A 170 -6.62 -16.07 -8.57
N THR A 171 -6.36 -16.42 -9.82
CA THR A 171 -6.38 -15.48 -10.94
C THR A 171 -7.46 -15.89 -11.94
N LEU A 172 -8.20 -14.92 -12.46
CA LEU A 172 -9.11 -15.13 -13.58
C LEU A 172 -8.36 -14.95 -14.90
N VAL A 173 -8.30 -16.00 -15.71
CA VAL A 173 -7.63 -16.01 -17.00
C VAL A 173 -8.64 -16.32 -18.09
N ASP A 174 -8.51 -15.68 -19.25
CA ASP A 174 -9.32 -16.00 -20.42
C ASP A 174 -9.03 -17.44 -20.89
N ARG A 175 -10.08 -18.20 -21.20
CA ARG A 175 -9.94 -19.61 -21.61
C ARG A 175 -9.11 -19.76 -22.88
N GLU A 176 -9.28 -18.89 -23.87
CA GLU A 176 -8.50 -18.95 -25.12
C GLU A 176 -7.03 -18.68 -24.85
N ARG A 177 -6.74 -17.66 -24.02
CA ARG A 177 -5.36 -17.35 -23.62
C ARG A 177 -4.72 -18.50 -22.84
N LEU A 178 -5.46 -19.12 -21.93
CA LEU A 178 -4.96 -20.27 -21.16
C LEU A 178 -4.61 -21.44 -22.08
N ASN A 179 -5.45 -21.71 -23.08
CA ASN A 179 -5.22 -22.76 -24.07
C ASN A 179 -4.00 -22.48 -24.94
N LEU A 180 -3.73 -21.21 -25.28
CA LEU A 180 -2.52 -20.82 -26.00
C LEU A 180 -1.25 -20.98 -25.16
N MET A 181 -1.32 -20.64 -23.87
CA MET A 181 -0.17 -20.75 -22.96
C MET A 181 0.16 -22.19 -22.59
N TYR A 182 -0.86 -23.05 -22.50
CA TYR A 182 -0.69 -24.46 -22.15
C TYR A 182 -1.47 -25.38 -23.11
N PRO A 183 -0.98 -25.56 -24.36
CA PRO A 183 -1.67 -26.36 -25.37
C PRO A 183 -1.89 -27.83 -24.95
N GLU A 184 -1.02 -28.35 -24.10
CA GLU A 184 -1.10 -29.71 -23.55
C GLU A 184 -2.36 -29.92 -22.67
N LEU A 185 -3.01 -28.85 -22.22
CA LEU A 185 -4.27 -28.89 -21.50
C LEU A 185 -5.49 -29.12 -22.42
N LEU A 186 -5.33 -29.19 -23.76
CA LEU A 186 -6.44 -29.35 -24.73
C LEU A 186 -6.96 -30.80 -24.90
N GLY A 187 -6.44 -31.79 -24.16
CA GLY A 187 -6.84 -33.20 -24.34
C GLY A 187 -8.32 -33.53 -23.99
N GLU A 188 -9.01 -34.12 -24.99
CA GLU A 188 -10.31 -34.84 -25.13
C GLU A 188 -11.58 -34.43 -24.37
N ASP A 189 -11.53 -33.72 -23.24
CA ASP A 189 -12.74 -33.33 -22.49
C ASP A 189 -12.78 -31.81 -22.21
N THR A 190 -13.32 -31.06 -23.17
CA THR A 190 -13.58 -29.61 -23.09
C THR A 190 -14.53 -29.22 -21.94
N GLU A 191 -15.27 -30.18 -21.37
CA GLU A 191 -16.17 -29.95 -20.23
C GLU A 191 -15.43 -29.86 -18.87
N SER A 192 -14.22 -30.41 -18.75
CA SER A 192 -13.48 -30.49 -17.47
C SER A 192 -12.77 -29.19 -17.04
N VAL A 193 -12.84 -28.14 -17.85
CA VAL A 193 -12.43 -26.77 -17.49
C VAL A 193 -13.61 -25.99 -16.87
N ALA A 194 -14.75 -26.64 -16.61
CA ALA A 194 -15.89 -26.08 -15.90
C ALA A 194 -15.63 -25.94 -14.39
N GLY A 195 -14.58 -25.20 -14.01
CA GLY A 195 -14.51 -24.59 -12.70
C GLY A 195 -15.35 -23.31 -12.72
N GLY A 196 -16.60 -23.39 -12.26
CA GLY A 196 -17.46 -22.21 -12.16
C GLY A 196 -16.75 -21.06 -11.42
N THR A 197 -16.91 -19.84 -11.93
CA THR A 197 -16.33 -18.56 -11.46
C THR A 197 -16.90 -18.07 -10.12
N GLY A 198 -17.31 -18.98 -9.25
CA GLY A 198 -18.39 -18.73 -8.30
C GLY A 198 -18.07 -17.82 -7.12
N ASN A 199 -16.83 -17.72 -6.64
CA ASN A 199 -16.62 -17.33 -5.24
C ASN A 199 -15.41 -16.40 -4.98
N VAL A 200 -15.01 -15.55 -5.93
CA VAL A 200 -14.09 -14.43 -5.63
C VAL A 200 -14.87 -13.14 -5.71
N GLU A 201 -14.94 -12.41 -4.59
CA GLU A 201 -15.55 -11.08 -4.52
C GLU A 201 -14.81 -10.12 -5.45
N LYS A 202 -15.55 -9.20 -6.08
CA LYS A 202 -15.02 -8.31 -7.12
C LYS A 202 -15.34 -6.86 -6.82
N TYR A 203 -14.44 -5.99 -7.23
CA TYR A 203 -14.71 -4.56 -7.23
C TYR A 203 -15.88 -4.22 -8.16
N LYS A 204 -16.75 -3.30 -7.72
CA LYS A 204 -17.77 -2.70 -8.57
C LYS A 204 -17.08 -1.71 -9.52
N THR A 205 -16.87 -2.12 -10.77
CA THR A 205 -16.25 -1.32 -11.84
C THR A 205 -17.31 -0.57 -12.66
N GLU A 206 -16.87 0.48 -13.37
CA GLU A 206 -17.74 1.21 -14.31
C GLU A 206 -17.92 0.44 -15.63
N ASP A 207 -16.88 -0.29 -16.03
CA ASP A 207 -16.91 -1.16 -17.20
C ASP A 207 -17.70 -2.44 -16.90
N LYS A 208 -18.57 -2.83 -17.84
CA LYS A 208 -19.18 -4.15 -17.84
C LYS A 208 -18.14 -5.19 -18.21
N THR A 209 -17.68 -5.97 -17.24
CA THR A 209 -16.82 -7.13 -17.48
C THR A 209 -17.68 -8.36 -17.76
N ASP A 210 -17.63 -8.87 -19.00
CA ASP A 210 -18.14 -10.21 -19.30
C ASP A 210 -17.08 -11.24 -18.91
N ASP A 211 -17.34 -11.97 -17.83
CA ASP A 211 -16.44 -12.99 -17.31
C ASP A 211 -16.89 -14.41 -17.69
N SER A 212 -17.88 -14.56 -18.57
CA SER A 212 -18.40 -15.87 -19.01
C SER A 212 -17.33 -16.75 -19.68
N ALA A 213 -16.34 -16.12 -20.34
CA ALA A 213 -15.22 -16.79 -21.01
C ALA A 213 -13.99 -17.01 -20.10
N LYS A 214 -13.99 -16.51 -18.86
CA LYS A 214 -12.84 -16.60 -17.94
C LYS A 214 -12.94 -17.84 -17.06
N VAL A 215 -11.78 -18.35 -16.65
CA VAL A 215 -11.63 -19.53 -15.79
C VAL A 215 -10.71 -19.21 -14.61
N GLU A 216 -10.99 -19.83 -13.45
CA GLU A 216 -10.12 -19.70 -12.26
C GLU A 216 -8.86 -20.55 -12.46
N VAL A 217 -7.69 -19.90 -12.42
CA VAL A 217 -6.37 -20.54 -12.31
C VAL A 217 -5.88 -20.32 -10.89
N VAL A 218 -5.49 -21.41 -10.22
CA VAL A 218 -5.11 -21.40 -8.82
C VAL A 218 -3.63 -21.72 -8.67
N ASP A 219 -2.92 -20.78 -8.04
CA ASP A 219 -1.57 -20.95 -7.53
C ASP A 219 -1.63 -21.43 -6.09
N TRP A 220 -1.35 -22.70 -5.85
CA TRP A 220 -1.39 -23.33 -4.53
C TRP A 220 0.01 -23.54 -3.98
N TYR A 221 0.33 -22.82 -2.91
CA TYR A 221 1.54 -22.99 -2.12
C TYR A 221 1.20 -23.74 -0.84
N TYR A 222 2.00 -24.71 -0.43
CA TYR A 222 1.77 -25.45 0.81
C TYR A 222 3.08 -25.92 1.42
N LYS A 223 3.09 -26.04 2.75
CA LYS A 223 4.27 -26.47 3.50
C LYS A 223 4.19 -27.95 3.83
N LYS A 224 5.27 -28.67 3.56
CA LYS A 224 5.39 -30.11 3.84
C LYS A 224 6.70 -30.37 4.57
N THR A 225 6.67 -31.25 5.56
CA THR A 225 7.90 -31.68 6.24
C THR A 225 8.49 -32.87 5.49
N ILE A 226 9.65 -32.67 4.87
CA ILE A 226 10.42 -33.69 4.15
C ILE A 226 11.79 -33.80 4.81
N ASN A 227 12.22 -35.01 5.19
CA ASN A 227 13.49 -35.25 5.86
C ASN A 227 13.72 -34.37 7.12
N GLY A 228 12.64 -34.11 7.88
CA GLY A 228 12.68 -33.28 9.09
C GLY A 228 12.78 -31.77 8.85
N ARG A 229 12.84 -31.31 7.59
CA ARG A 229 12.83 -29.88 7.22
C ARG A 229 11.48 -29.50 6.63
N LYS A 230 10.96 -28.33 7.00
CA LYS A 230 9.79 -27.74 6.33
C LYS A 230 10.24 -27.23 4.97
N GLN A 231 9.65 -27.75 3.91
CA GLN A 231 9.85 -27.30 2.53
C GLN A 231 8.57 -26.67 2.01
N LEU A 232 8.73 -25.63 1.18
CA LEU A 232 7.61 -25.05 0.43
C LEU A 232 7.42 -25.82 -0.88
N CYS A 233 6.22 -26.32 -1.10
CA CYS A 233 5.79 -26.92 -2.36
C CYS A 233 4.82 -25.97 -3.08
N TYR A 234 4.77 -26.09 -4.40
CA TYR A 234 3.93 -25.26 -5.26
C TYR A 234 3.23 -26.12 -6.32
N CYS A 235 1.97 -25.82 -6.58
CA CYS A 235 1.16 -26.45 -7.61
C CYS A 235 0.28 -25.41 -8.29
N LYS A 236 0.35 -25.31 -9.63
CA LYS A 236 -0.57 -24.52 -10.44
C LYS A 236 -1.61 -25.45 -11.05
N PHE A 237 -2.90 -25.16 -10.90
CA PHE A 237 -3.96 -25.97 -11.49
C PHE A 237 -5.15 -25.13 -11.97
N CYS A 238 -5.92 -25.69 -12.90
CA CYS A 238 -7.19 -25.12 -13.37
C CYS A 238 -8.24 -26.23 -13.41
N GLY A 239 -9.39 -26.01 -12.76
CA GLY A 239 -10.38 -27.06 -12.55
C GLY A 239 -9.76 -28.26 -11.82
N ASP A 240 -9.77 -29.43 -12.45
CA ASP A 240 -9.16 -30.66 -11.93
C ASP A 240 -7.83 -31.02 -12.64
N ARG A 241 -7.33 -30.14 -13.51
CA ARG A 241 -6.09 -30.36 -14.29
C ARG A 241 -4.92 -29.62 -13.63
N VAL A 242 -3.85 -30.36 -13.39
CA VAL A 242 -2.57 -29.80 -12.91
C VAL A 242 -1.80 -29.23 -14.10
N ILE A 243 -1.43 -27.96 -14.02
CA ILE A 243 -0.61 -27.25 -15.00
C ILE A 243 0.86 -27.44 -14.67
N TYR A 244 1.24 -27.26 -13.40
CA TYR A 244 2.61 -27.42 -12.93
C TYR A 244 2.61 -27.92 -11.48
N SER A 245 3.57 -28.77 -11.12
CA SER A 245 3.81 -29.20 -9.74
C SER A 245 5.30 -29.24 -9.44
N SER A 246 5.73 -28.53 -8.40
CA SER A 246 7.12 -28.52 -7.95
C SER A 246 7.56 -29.89 -7.38
N GLU A 247 6.63 -30.78 -7.01
CA GLU A 247 6.99 -32.11 -6.51
C GLU A 247 7.39 -33.09 -7.62
N ASP A 248 6.98 -32.79 -8.85
CA ASP A 248 7.30 -33.55 -10.07
C ASP A 248 8.56 -32.98 -10.78
N ASP A 249 9.05 -31.81 -10.35
CA ASP A 249 10.22 -31.13 -10.89
C ASP A 249 11.47 -31.45 -10.06
N GLU A 250 12.47 -32.10 -10.68
CA GLU A 250 13.71 -32.50 -10.01
C GLU A 250 14.53 -31.30 -9.51
N SER A 251 14.44 -30.14 -10.16
CA SER A 251 15.12 -28.92 -9.72
C SER A 251 14.58 -28.37 -8.40
N CYS A 252 13.36 -28.77 -8.04
CA CYS A 252 12.63 -28.35 -6.83
C CYS A 252 12.69 -29.40 -5.71
N ALA A 253 13.62 -30.36 -5.77
CA ALA A 253 13.75 -31.42 -4.75
C ALA A 253 13.98 -30.88 -3.33
N ASP A 254 14.63 -29.73 -3.20
CA ASP A 254 14.86 -29.04 -1.92
C ASP A 254 13.75 -28.02 -1.55
N GLY A 255 12.63 -28.05 -2.27
CA GLY A 255 11.53 -27.09 -2.18
C GLY A 255 11.52 -26.12 -3.37
N PHE A 256 10.34 -25.58 -3.68
CA PHE A 256 10.15 -24.62 -4.77
C PHE A 256 11.02 -23.37 -4.57
N TYR A 257 11.01 -22.83 -3.34
CA TYR A 257 12.00 -21.86 -2.87
C TYR A 257 12.83 -22.47 -1.75
N LYS A 258 14.16 -22.39 -1.86
CA LYS A 258 15.11 -22.96 -0.89
C LYS A 258 14.94 -22.38 0.51
N HIS A 259 14.50 -21.12 0.61
CA HIS A 259 14.21 -20.46 1.87
C HIS A 259 12.89 -20.93 2.53
N SER A 260 12.07 -21.72 1.84
CA SER A 260 10.83 -22.35 2.38
C SER A 260 9.79 -21.39 2.96
N ARG A 261 9.81 -20.12 2.53
CA ARG A 261 8.83 -19.07 2.90
C ARG A 261 7.91 -18.76 1.72
N TYR A 262 6.69 -18.32 2.00
CA TYR A 262 5.80 -17.89 0.94
C TYR A 262 6.38 -16.66 0.22
N PRO A 263 6.12 -16.50 -1.10
CA PRO A 263 6.59 -15.33 -1.84
C PRO A 263 5.76 -14.07 -1.57
N PHE A 264 4.96 -14.03 -0.50
CA PHE A 264 4.01 -12.95 -0.21
C PHE A 264 4.37 -12.29 1.12
N VAL A 265 4.53 -10.96 1.10
CA VAL A 265 4.80 -10.16 2.28
C VAL A 265 3.59 -9.28 2.56
N MET A 266 2.98 -9.47 3.72
CA MET A 266 1.89 -8.63 4.21
C MET A 266 2.45 -7.37 4.86
N ASP A 267 1.92 -6.22 4.47
CA ASP A 267 2.19 -4.95 5.11
C ASP A 267 0.89 -4.35 5.67
N THR A 268 0.74 -4.41 6.99
CA THR A 268 -0.47 -4.03 7.72
C THR A 268 -0.37 -2.60 8.26
N LEU A 269 -1.43 -1.82 8.10
CA LEU A 269 -1.52 -0.45 8.63
C LEU A 269 -1.84 -0.46 10.13
N PHE A 270 -3.08 -0.83 10.49
CA PHE A 270 -3.51 -1.01 11.87
C PHE A 270 -3.77 -2.49 12.14
N VAL A 271 -2.94 -3.09 12.99
CA VAL A 271 -2.97 -4.54 13.27
C VAL A 271 -4.30 -4.94 13.91
N GLN A 272 -4.85 -6.07 13.47
CA GLN A 272 -6.05 -6.69 14.01
C GLN A 272 -5.74 -8.12 14.44
N GLU A 273 -6.29 -8.57 15.58
CA GLU A 273 -6.05 -9.92 16.07
C GLU A 273 -6.82 -10.97 15.25
N GLY A 274 -6.22 -12.16 15.08
CA GLY A 274 -6.82 -13.30 14.38
C GLY A 274 -6.83 -13.20 12.85
N THR A 275 -6.08 -12.25 12.27
CA THR A 275 -5.96 -12.06 10.82
C THR A 275 -4.59 -11.47 10.46
N PRO A 276 -3.98 -11.85 9.32
CA PRO A 276 -2.79 -11.20 8.79
C PRO A 276 -3.09 -9.85 8.13
N CYS A 277 -4.37 -9.49 7.95
CA CYS A 277 -4.80 -8.18 7.49
C CYS A 277 -5.23 -7.29 8.65
N GLY A 278 -4.87 -6.01 8.57
CA GLY A 278 -5.32 -4.93 9.44
C GLY A 278 -6.58 -4.22 8.94
N PHE A 279 -6.88 -3.05 9.51
CA PHE A 279 -7.93 -2.13 9.04
C PHE A 279 -7.32 -0.79 8.58
N GLY A 280 -8.04 -0.08 7.71
CA GLY A 280 -7.56 1.13 7.01
C GLY A 280 -8.14 2.42 7.57
N TYR A 281 -7.74 3.55 6.99
CA TYR A 281 -8.30 4.86 7.35
C TYR A 281 -9.76 5.00 6.94
N ILE A 282 -10.20 4.34 5.87
CA ILE A 282 -11.64 4.32 5.52
C ILE A 282 -12.45 3.71 6.66
N ASP A 283 -11.99 2.61 7.23
CA ASP A 283 -12.69 1.92 8.32
C ASP A 283 -12.83 2.82 9.57
N VAL A 284 -11.84 3.66 9.82
CA VAL A 284 -11.82 4.58 10.97
C VAL A 284 -12.67 5.84 10.70
N MET A 285 -12.68 6.35 9.48
CA MET A 285 -13.22 7.68 9.16
C MET A 285 -14.61 7.65 8.54
N ARG A 286 -15.07 6.51 8.00
CA ARG A 286 -16.35 6.41 7.28
C ARG A 286 -17.55 6.89 8.08
N ASP A 287 -17.54 6.67 9.40
CA ASP A 287 -18.67 7.07 10.26
C ASP A 287 -18.74 8.59 10.38
N ALA A 288 -17.60 9.26 10.63
CA ALA A 288 -17.53 10.72 10.66
C ALA A 288 -17.94 11.32 9.29
N GLN A 289 -17.44 10.74 8.20
CA GLN A 289 -17.81 11.12 6.83
C GLN A 289 -19.32 10.97 6.58
N MET A 290 -19.92 9.87 7.03
CA MET A 290 -21.37 9.65 6.96
C MET A 290 -22.15 10.74 7.70
N TYR A 291 -21.71 11.13 8.90
CA TYR A 291 -22.36 12.20 9.66
C TYR A 291 -22.28 13.55 8.92
N ILE A 292 -21.11 13.89 8.37
CA ILE A 292 -20.90 15.12 7.60
C ILE A 292 -21.83 15.16 6.39
N ASP A 293 -21.94 14.06 5.66
CA ASP A 293 -22.76 13.98 4.45
C ASP A 293 -24.27 14.04 4.78
N LYS A 294 -24.72 13.38 5.86
CA LYS A 294 -26.11 13.47 6.32
C LYS A 294 -26.48 14.86 6.82
N LEU A 295 -25.60 15.52 7.58
CA LEU A 295 -25.82 16.92 7.99
C LEU A 295 -25.82 17.86 6.79
N SER A 296 -24.94 17.64 5.82
CA SER A 296 -24.92 18.40 4.56
C SER A 296 -26.20 18.21 3.74
N GLN A 297 -26.77 16.99 3.73
CA GLN A 297 -28.08 16.71 3.11
C GLN A 297 -29.17 17.57 3.75
N VAL A 298 -29.24 17.63 5.09
CA VAL A 298 -30.21 18.46 5.82
C VAL A 298 -30.06 19.94 5.49
N VAL A 299 -28.82 20.45 5.46
CA VAL A 299 -28.54 21.86 5.10
C VAL A 299 -29.01 22.16 3.67
N LEU A 300 -28.73 21.25 2.74
CA LEU A 300 -29.13 21.43 1.34
C LEU A 300 -30.65 21.36 1.15
N GLU A 301 -31.32 20.44 1.83
CA GLU A 301 -32.80 20.36 1.83
C GLU A 301 -33.43 21.63 2.39
N HIS A 302 -32.92 22.13 3.51
CA HIS A 302 -33.39 23.37 4.12
C HIS A 302 -33.19 24.56 3.18
N THR A 303 -32.02 24.64 2.54
CA THR A 303 -31.72 25.68 1.53
C THR A 303 -32.69 25.62 0.34
N VAL A 304 -33.00 24.40 -0.15
CA VAL A 304 -33.99 24.20 -1.23
C VAL A 304 -35.38 24.59 -0.76
N MET A 305 -35.75 24.29 0.48
CA MET A 305 -37.04 24.67 1.07
C MET A 305 -37.18 26.19 1.21
N MET A 306 -36.14 26.88 1.69
CA MET A 306 -36.15 28.34 1.81
C MET A 306 -36.15 29.07 0.46
N SER A 307 -35.48 28.51 -0.55
CA SER A 307 -35.47 29.08 -1.90
C SER A 307 -36.77 28.84 -2.65
N ARG A 308 -37.38 27.65 -2.48
CA ARG A 308 -38.70 27.31 -3.05
C ARG A 308 -39.81 27.67 -2.09
N LYS A 309 -40.06 28.98 -1.97
CA LYS A 309 -41.15 29.53 -1.17
C LYS A 309 -42.48 28.87 -1.53
N ARG A 310 -43.22 28.45 -0.50
CA ARG A 310 -44.57 27.91 -0.64
C ARG A 310 -45.56 28.94 -0.15
N TYR A 311 -46.77 28.89 -0.68
CA TYR A 311 -47.82 29.84 -0.33
C TYR A 311 -49.11 29.08 -0.04
N PHE A 312 -49.86 29.53 0.96
CA PHE A 312 -51.27 29.23 1.08
C PHE A 312 -52.02 30.15 0.10
N ILE A 313 -52.77 29.55 -0.81
CA ILE A 313 -53.65 30.27 -1.75
C ILE A 313 -55.09 29.91 -1.38
N ARG A 314 -55.94 30.94 -1.23
CA ARG A 314 -57.37 30.74 -0.96
C ARG A 314 -58.04 30.16 -2.22
N GLN A 315 -58.88 29.13 -2.08
CA GLN A 315 -59.52 28.46 -3.24
C GLN A 315 -60.34 29.38 -4.17
N ASN A 316 -60.85 30.51 -3.67
CA ASN A 316 -61.57 31.51 -4.47
C ASN A 316 -60.74 32.79 -4.68
N SER A 317 -59.41 32.70 -4.61
CA SER A 317 -58.51 33.82 -4.82
C SER A 317 -58.59 34.32 -6.26
N ALA A 318 -58.45 35.63 -6.43
CA ALA A 318 -58.41 36.31 -7.71
C ALA A 318 -57.09 36.07 -8.48
N VAL A 319 -56.09 35.40 -7.89
CA VAL A 319 -54.73 35.35 -8.42
C VAL A 319 -54.57 34.24 -9.45
N ASN A 320 -53.95 34.56 -10.59
CA ASN A 320 -53.54 33.54 -11.55
C ASN A 320 -52.33 32.75 -11.03
N GLU A 321 -52.58 31.56 -10.49
CA GLU A 321 -51.56 30.68 -9.90
C GLU A 321 -50.47 30.26 -10.89
N ALA A 322 -50.84 30.04 -12.16
CA ALA A 322 -49.90 29.60 -13.20
C ALA A 322 -48.89 30.69 -13.54
N GLU A 323 -49.34 31.95 -13.61
CA GLU A 323 -48.46 33.10 -13.79
C GLU A 323 -47.64 33.40 -12.54
N PHE A 324 -48.24 33.23 -11.35
CA PHE A 324 -47.54 33.44 -10.07
C PHE A 324 -46.42 32.43 -9.83
N ALA A 325 -46.59 31.19 -10.28
CA ALA A 325 -45.55 30.16 -10.21
C ALA A 325 -44.47 30.31 -11.30
N ASP A 326 -44.72 31.07 -12.36
CA ASP A 326 -43.76 31.27 -13.46
C ASP A 326 -42.80 32.44 -13.18
N LEU A 327 -41.61 32.09 -12.72
CA LEU A 327 -40.52 33.04 -12.43
C LEU A 327 -39.99 33.78 -13.69
N LYS A 328 -40.38 33.40 -14.91
CA LYS A 328 -39.96 34.07 -16.15
C LYS A 328 -40.85 35.27 -16.50
N ASN A 329 -42.12 35.23 -16.12
CA ASN A 329 -43.07 36.30 -16.42
C ASN A 329 -42.88 37.45 -15.43
N ARG A 330 -42.80 38.67 -15.96
CA ARG A 330 -42.64 39.88 -15.13
C ARG A 330 -43.94 40.37 -14.50
N PHE A 331 -45.08 39.88 -14.97
CA PHE A 331 -46.41 40.34 -14.57
C PHE A 331 -47.28 39.14 -14.19
N VAL A 332 -48.10 39.30 -13.16
CA VAL A 332 -49.09 38.33 -12.69
C VAL A 332 -50.45 39.02 -12.67
N HIS A 333 -51.43 38.45 -13.34
CA HIS A 333 -52.77 39.00 -13.42
C HIS A 333 -53.63 38.55 -12.23
N VAL A 334 -54.50 39.46 -11.79
CA VAL A 334 -55.48 39.21 -10.72
C VAL A 334 -56.88 39.62 -11.18
N ALA A 335 -57.88 38.79 -10.90
CA ALA A 335 -59.29 39.00 -11.20
C ALA A 335 -59.98 39.76 -10.05
N GLY A 336 -59.77 41.07 -9.96
CA GLY A 336 -60.37 41.92 -8.93
C GLY A 336 -59.35 42.51 -7.95
N ASN A 337 -59.80 42.86 -6.75
CA ASN A 337 -58.92 43.42 -5.72
C ASN A 337 -58.07 42.32 -5.06
N LEU A 338 -56.78 42.58 -4.92
CA LEU A 338 -55.83 41.72 -4.22
C LEU A 338 -55.80 42.09 -2.72
N GLY A 339 -56.24 41.19 -1.85
CA GLY A 339 -56.15 41.32 -0.39
C GLY A 339 -54.95 40.56 0.20
N GLU A 340 -54.54 40.93 1.42
CA GLU A 340 -53.43 40.27 2.13
C GLU A 340 -53.72 38.81 2.51
N GLU A 341 -55.00 38.42 2.57
CA GLU A 341 -55.45 37.06 2.90
C GLU A 341 -55.56 36.13 1.67
N ASP A 342 -55.37 36.65 0.45
CA ASP A 342 -55.53 35.86 -0.78
C ASP A 342 -54.33 34.96 -1.08
N ILE A 343 -53.14 35.41 -0.70
CA ILE A 343 -51.88 34.65 -0.77
C ILE A 343 -51.08 34.90 0.50
N ARG A 344 -50.70 33.84 1.20
CA ARG A 344 -49.84 33.93 2.38
C ARG A 344 -48.63 33.02 2.25
N GLU A 345 -47.42 33.57 2.34
CA GLU A 345 -46.18 32.78 2.34
C GLU A 345 -46.13 31.84 3.56
N ILE A 346 -45.82 30.58 3.30
CA ILE A 346 -45.44 29.60 4.33
C ILE A 346 -43.99 29.88 4.69
N LYS A 347 -43.77 30.52 5.82
CA LYS A 347 -42.43 30.81 6.33
C LYS A 347 -41.79 29.52 6.84
N ALA A 348 -40.68 29.13 6.24
CA ALA A 348 -39.80 28.13 6.83
C ALA A 348 -38.99 28.80 7.95
N GLU A 349 -38.93 28.16 9.12
CA GLU A 349 -38.06 28.60 10.20
C GLU A 349 -36.59 28.48 9.77
N PRO A 350 -35.71 29.41 10.21
CA PRO A 350 -34.29 29.31 9.92
C PRO A 350 -33.72 28.03 10.52
N LEU A 351 -32.70 27.47 9.87
CA LEU A 351 -32.02 26.28 10.37
C LEU A 351 -31.36 26.61 11.71
N ASP A 352 -31.55 25.74 12.69
CA ASP A 352 -30.93 25.90 14.00
C ASP A 352 -29.39 25.89 13.87
N ASN A 353 -28.73 26.87 14.50
CA ASN A 353 -27.28 27.01 14.47
C ASN A 353 -26.55 25.77 15.03
N SER A 354 -27.20 24.97 15.87
CA SER A 354 -26.69 23.69 16.36
C SER A 354 -26.37 22.70 15.25
N VAL A 355 -27.09 22.72 14.12
CA VAL A 355 -26.83 21.85 12.96
C VAL A 355 -25.50 22.22 12.30
N MET A 356 -25.28 23.52 12.09
CA MET A 356 -24.03 24.02 11.51
C MET A 356 -22.85 23.78 12.45
N ASN A 357 -23.04 23.98 13.76
CA ASN A 357 -22.02 23.67 14.76
C ASN A 357 -21.68 22.17 14.78
N ALA A 358 -22.69 21.30 14.73
CA ALA A 358 -22.47 19.84 14.67
C ALA A 358 -21.71 19.44 13.41
N LEU A 359 -22.01 20.05 12.26
CA LEU A 359 -21.29 19.82 11.02
C LEU A 359 -19.81 20.20 11.15
N SER A 360 -19.50 21.38 11.68
CA SER A 360 -18.12 21.81 11.94
C SER A 360 -17.38 20.86 12.90
N LEU A 361 -18.02 20.48 14.01
CA LEU A 361 -17.42 19.54 14.97
C LEU A 361 -17.12 18.17 14.35
N LYS A 362 -17.98 17.67 13.45
CA LYS A 362 -17.74 16.41 12.74
C LYS A 362 -16.62 16.49 11.71
N ILE A 363 -16.46 17.64 11.04
CA ILE A 363 -15.31 17.89 10.18
C ILE A 363 -14.02 17.91 11.01
N ASP A 364 -14.03 18.56 12.18
CA ASP A 364 -12.86 18.62 13.06
C ASP A 364 -12.52 17.25 13.66
N GLU A 365 -13.52 16.46 14.05
CA GLU A 365 -13.35 15.06 14.45
C GLU A 365 -12.64 14.26 13.36
N LEU A 366 -13.10 14.35 12.10
CA LEU A 366 -12.48 13.65 10.97
C LEU A 366 -11.02 14.05 10.77
N LYS A 367 -10.69 15.34 10.88
CA LYS A 367 -9.32 15.86 10.77
C LYS A 367 -8.43 15.36 11.91
N GLU A 368 -8.93 15.37 13.14
CA GLU A 368 -8.17 14.93 14.32
C GLU A 368 -7.94 13.41 14.27
N THR A 369 -8.96 12.61 13.95
CA THR A 369 -8.84 11.16 13.83
C THR A 369 -7.90 10.74 12.69
N SER A 370 -7.88 11.48 11.58
CA SER A 370 -6.90 11.23 10.51
C SER A 370 -5.49 11.72 10.84
N GLY A 371 -5.31 12.50 11.90
CA GLY A 371 -4.03 13.14 12.24
C GLY A 371 -3.60 14.20 11.22
N ASN A 372 -4.56 14.80 10.50
CA ASN A 372 -4.33 15.83 9.49
C ASN A 372 -4.67 17.21 10.06
N ARG A 373 -3.85 17.68 11.01
CA ARG A 373 -3.97 19.01 11.60
C ARG A 373 -3.32 20.07 10.68
N ASP A 374 -3.71 21.33 10.80
CA ASP A 374 -3.26 22.41 9.89
C ASP A 374 -1.73 22.47 9.69
N PHE A 375 -0.93 22.22 10.75
CA PHE A 375 0.53 22.17 10.66
C PHE A 375 1.08 21.05 9.77
N SER A 376 0.39 19.91 9.71
CA SER A 376 0.73 18.78 8.81
C SER A 376 0.40 19.06 7.34
N GLN A 377 -0.44 20.07 7.07
CA GLN A 377 -0.79 20.52 5.71
C GLN A 377 0.08 21.71 5.25
N GLY A 378 1.13 22.06 6.01
CA GLY A 378 2.01 23.18 5.69
C GLY A 378 1.48 24.56 6.09
N SER A 379 0.37 24.64 6.83
CA SER A 379 -0.11 25.89 7.41
C SER A 379 0.74 26.25 8.63
N VAL A 380 1.51 27.34 8.51
CA VAL A 380 2.17 27.99 9.65
C VAL A 380 1.26 29.08 10.18
N SER A 381 0.84 28.94 11.45
CA SER A 381 0.23 30.04 12.20
C SER A 381 1.15 31.27 12.15
N ASN A 382 0.59 32.42 11.79
CA ASN A 382 1.30 33.71 11.83
C ASN A 382 1.99 33.87 13.19
N GLY A 383 3.33 33.98 13.19
CA GLY A 383 4.13 34.22 14.40
C GLY A 383 5.23 33.21 14.72
N VAL A 384 5.37 32.09 13.97
CA VAL A 384 6.47 31.14 14.17
C VAL A 384 7.65 31.50 13.26
N THR A 385 8.62 32.26 13.78
CA THR A 385 9.79 32.75 13.02
C THR A 385 11.03 31.85 13.11
N ALA A 386 11.09 30.95 14.10
CA ALA A 386 12.24 30.06 14.28
C ALA A 386 12.05 28.75 13.51
N ALA A 387 12.97 28.42 12.60
CA ALA A 387 12.99 27.15 11.86
C ALA A 387 12.93 25.94 12.80
N SER A 388 13.49 26.03 14.02
CA SER A 388 13.42 25.00 15.06
C SER A 388 12.01 24.85 15.66
N ALA A 389 11.24 25.93 15.81
CA ALA A 389 9.86 25.86 16.30
C ALA A 389 8.92 25.29 15.23
N ILE A 390 9.16 25.62 13.95
CA ILE A 390 8.45 25.00 12.81
C ILE A 390 8.78 23.51 12.74
N ALA A 391 10.05 23.14 12.87
CA ALA A 391 10.51 21.75 12.89
C ALA A 391 9.86 20.95 14.03
N ALA A 392 9.84 21.49 15.25
CA ALA A 392 9.26 20.84 16.42
C ALA A 392 7.73 20.67 16.30
N LEU A 393 7.02 21.66 15.73
CA LEU A 393 5.58 21.56 15.48
C LEU A 393 5.24 20.55 14.38
N GLN A 394 6.07 20.46 13.34
CA GLN A 394 5.91 19.48 12.27
C GLN A 394 6.27 18.06 12.73
N GLU A 395 7.33 17.91 13.53
CA GLU A 395 7.70 16.64 14.16
C GLU A 395 6.60 16.16 15.12
N ALA A 396 5.97 17.07 15.86
CA ALA A 396 4.80 16.75 16.69
C ALA A 396 3.58 16.33 15.86
N GLY A 397 3.35 16.95 14.70
CA GLY A 397 2.24 16.67 13.80
C GLY A 397 2.36 15.36 12.99
N SER A 398 3.58 14.88 12.72
CA SER A 398 3.83 13.70 11.87
C SER A 398 4.01 12.37 12.63
N LYS A 399 3.81 12.36 13.96
CA LYS A 399 4.05 11.17 14.81
C LYS A 399 3.29 9.92 14.35
N LEU A 400 2.02 10.08 13.96
CA LEU A 400 1.19 8.98 13.46
C LEU A 400 1.70 8.45 12.12
N SER A 401 2.06 9.33 11.19
CA SER A 401 2.62 8.95 9.89
C SER A 401 3.93 8.17 10.05
N ARG A 402 4.81 8.58 10.97
CA ARG A 402 6.08 7.90 11.24
C ARG A 402 5.92 6.45 11.70
N ASP A 403 4.96 6.16 12.58
CA ASP A 403 4.73 4.79 13.07
C ASP A 403 4.27 3.87 11.93
N MET A 404 3.33 4.35 11.11
CA MET A 404 2.81 3.62 9.93
C MET A 404 3.90 3.36 8.87
N ILE A 405 4.77 4.36 8.65
CA ILE A 405 5.92 4.22 7.73
C ILE A 405 6.91 3.19 8.29
N LYS A 406 7.18 3.19 9.59
CA LYS A 406 8.08 2.21 10.21
C LYS A 406 7.59 0.77 10.03
N GLY A 407 6.28 0.52 10.16
CA GLY A 407 5.67 -0.77 9.83
C GLY A 407 5.97 -1.21 8.39
N THR A 408 5.85 -0.27 7.46
CA THR A 408 6.16 -0.48 6.02
C THR A 408 7.63 -0.81 5.79
N TYR A 409 8.55 -0.19 6.54
CA TYR A 409 9.99 -0.47 6.43
C TYR A 409 10.31 -1.91 6.86
N PHE A 410 9.62 -2.44 7.87
CA PHE A 410 9.77 -3.84 8.24
C PHE A 410 9.27 -4.80 7.16
N ALA A 411 8.12 -4.52 6.55
CA ALA A 411 7.63 -5.30 5.42
C ALA A 411 8.59 -5.22 4.21
N PHE A 412 9.10 -4.03 3.91
CA PHE A 412 10.10 -3.84 2.86
C PHE A 412 11.41 -4.60 3.13
N GLN A 413 11.86 -4.65 4.38
CA GLN A 413 13.00 -5.47 4.78
C GLN A 413 12.77 -6.95 4.44
N GLN A 414 11.57 -7.48 4.68
CA GLN A 414 11.20 -8.84 4.30
C GLN A 414 11.20 -9.03 2.78
N VAL A 415 10.72 -8.05 2.01
CA VAL A 415 10.80 -8.05 0.55
C VAL A 415 12.26 -8.14 0.10
N CYS A 416 13.15 -7.32 0.66
CA CYS A 416 14.58 -7.36 0.33
C CYS A 416 15.24 -8.70 0.71
N TYR A 417 14.86 -9.30 1.84
CA TYR A 417 15.34 -10.64 2.18
C TYR A 417 14.91 -11.70 1.16
N LEU A 418 13.66 -11.66 0.68
CA LEU A 418 13.20 -12.56 -0.38
C LEU A 418 13.99 -12.34 -1.67
N ILE A 419 14.24 -11.08 -2.07
CA ILE A 419 15.07 -10.76 -3.24
C ILE A 419 16.45 -11.40 -3.11
N ILE A 420 17.14 -11.23 -1.96
CA ILE A 420 18.47 -11.83 -1.74
C ILE A 420 18.43 -13.36 -1.84
N GLU A 421 17.41 -14.01 -1.29
CA GLU A 421 17.29 -15.47 -1.39
C GLU A 421 17.00 -15.94 -2.82
N LEU A 422 16.26 -15.17 -3.62
CA LEU A 422 16.07 -15.46 -5.05
C LEU A 422 17.34 -15.26 -5.86
N ILE A 423 18.12 -14.19 -5.61
CA ILE A 423 19.46 -13.99 -6.21
C ILE A 423 20.34 -15.21 -5.90
N ARG A 424 20.35 -15.65 -4.65
CA ARG A 424 21.12 -16.81 -4.20
C ARG A 424 20.69 -18.11 -4.89
N GLN A 425 19.40 -18.29 -5.14
CA GLN A 425 18.86 -19.51 -5.73
C GLN A 425 18.99 -19.56 -7.26
N PHE A 426 18.75 -18.45 -7.97
CA PHE A 426 18.49 -18.47 -9.42
C PHE A 426 19.49 -17.67 -10.28
N TYR A 427 20.33 -16.80 -9.72
CA TYR A 427 21.35 -16.10 -10.53
C TYR A 427 22.57 -16.99 -10.79
N ASP A 428 22.42 -18.00 -11.64
CA ASP A 428 23.49 -18.98 -11.88
C ASP A 428 24.62 -18.49 -12.80
N THR A 429 24.39 -17.39 -13.52
CA THR A 429 25.39 -16.73 -14.36
C THR A 429 25.68 -15.32 -13.84
N PRO A 430 26.94 -14.83 -13.93
CA PRO A 430 27.26 -13.45 -13.58
C PRO A 430 26.40 -12.46 -14.37
N ARG A 431 25.84 -11.46 -13.68
CA ARG A 431 24.97 -10.43 -14.27
C ARG A 431 25.59 -9.06 -14.13
N SER A 432 25.44 -8.23 -15.15
CA SER A 432 25.90 -6.84 -15.12
C SER A 432 24.79 -5.91 -14.65
N PHE A 433 25.01 -5.21 -13.56
CA PHE A 433 24.10 -4.20 -13.05
C PHE A 433 24.62 -2.82 -13.41
N ARG A 434 23.70 -1.92 -13.79
CA ARG A 434 24.02 -0.51 -13.96
C ARG A 434 24.02 0.14 -12.58
N ILE A 435 25.19 0.56 -12.14
CA ILE A 435 25.38 1.25 -10.86
C ILE A 435 25.88 2.67 -11.17
N THR A 436 25.66 3.63 -10.27
CA THR A 436 26.06 5.03 -10.43
C THR A 436 27.55 5.14 -10.78
N GLY A 437 27.86 5.37 -12.07
CA GLY A 437 29.22 5.50 -12.58
C GLY A 437 29.72 4.38 -13.51
N GLY A 438 28.97 3.29 -13.72
CA GLY A 438 29.40 2.21 -14.64
C GLY A 438 28.54 0.95 -14.60
N TYR A 439 29.05 -0.10 -15.26
CA TYR A 439 28.52 -1.46 -15.13
C TYR A 439 29.44 -2.25 -14.20
N ASP A 440 28.86 -2.93 -13.21
CA ASP A 440 29.60 -3.88 -12.37
C ASP A 440 29.02 -5.29 -12.56
N ALA A 441 29.89 -6.29 -12.58
CA ALA A 441 29.51 -7.69 -12.73
C ALA A 441 29.38 -8.33 -11.35
N PHE A 442 28.21 -8.90 -11.08
CA PHE A 442 27.94 -9.59 -9.82
C PHE A 442 27.81 -11.09 -10.03
N ASP A 443 28.46 -11.85 -9.16
CA ASP A 443 28.36 -13.30 -9.06
C ASP A 443 27.83 -13.70 -7.68
N ASN A 444 26.90 -14.66 -7.64
CA ASN A 444 26.26 -15.10 -6.41
C ASN A 444 27.05 -16.15 -5.63
N SER A 445 28.22 -16.59 -6.13
CA SER A 445 29.10 -17.55 -5.45
C SER A 445 29.48 -17.13 -4.01
N ALA A 446 29.62 -15.82 -3.78
CA ALA A 446 29.97 -15.27 -2.47
C ALA A 446 28.80 -15.26 -1.47
N ILE A 447 27.55 -15.35 -1.93
CA ILE A 447 26.36 -15.42 -1.05
C ILE A 447 25.81 -16.84 -0.89
N LYS A 448 26.18 -17.78 -1.76
CA LYS A 448 25.79 -19.20 -1.69
C LYS A 448 26.37 -19.90 -0.45
N GLU A 449 25.83 -21.06 -0.13
CA GLU A 449 26.35 -21.89 0.97
C GLU A 449 27.73 -22.44 0.58
N GLN A 450 28.75 -22.11 1.37
CA GLN A 450 30.14 -22.50 1.12
C GLN A 450 30.57 -23.60 2.09
N SER A 451 31.01 -24.74 1.57
CA SER A 451 31.64 -25.79 2.38
C SER A 451 33.06 -25.37 2.71
N ARG A 452 33.38 -25.29 4.01
CA ARG A 452 34.74 -24.97 4.45
C ARG A 452 35.47 -26.26 4.76
N GLU A 453 36.46 -26.61 3.95
CA GLU A 453 37.39 -27.71 4.25
C GLU A 453 38.71 -27.12 4.72
N LEU A 454 39.23 -27.65 5.83
CA LEU A 454 40.56 -27.33 6.33
C LEU A 454 41.29 -28.63 6.65
N PHE A 455 42.45 -28.84 6.02
CA PHE A 455 43.28 -30.04 6.18
C PHE A 455 42.51 -31.37 6.00
N GLY A 456 41.59 -31.44 5.03
CA GLY A 456 40.83 -32.67 4.73
C GLY A 456 39.67 -32.98 5.69
N VAL A 457 39.34 -32.05 6.59
CA VAL A 457 38.17 -32.14 7.47
C VAL A 457 37.14 -31.09 7.03
N GLN A 458 35.92 -31.54 6.72
CA GLN A 458 34.78 -30.63 6.52
C GLN A 458 34.42 -29.97 7.85
N LEU A 459 34.68 -28.67 7.96
CA LEU A 459 34.38 -27.84 9.13
C LEU A 459 32.91 -27.38 9.19
N GLY A 460 32.10 -27.81 8.21
CA GLY A 460 30.70 -27.43 8.07
C GLY A 460 30.45 -26.51 6.88
N THR A 461 29.18 -26.11 6.73
CA THR A 461 28.74 -25.18 5.68
C THR A 461 28.47 -23.80 6.27
N LYS A 462 28.99 -22.74 5.63
CA LYS A 462 28.72 -21.34 5.97
C LYS A 462 27.72 -20.78 4.96
N LYS A 463 26.58 -20.27 5.44
CA LYS A 463 25.66 -19.44 4.66
C LYS A 463 25.79 -17.99 5.13
N PRO A 464 26.29 -17.05 4.31
CA PRO A 464 26.35 -15.63 4.67
C PRO A 464 24.96 -15.08 5.02
N VAL A 465 24.88 -14.36 6.14
CA VAL A 465 23.65 -13.74 6.63
C VAL A 465 23.88 -12.24 6.73
N PHE A 466 22.95 -11.48 6.15
CA PHE A 466 23.02 -10.03 6.10
C PHE A 466 21.93 -9.41 6.96
N ASP A 467 22.22 -8.25 7.53
CA ASP A 467 21.20 -7.39 8.13
C ASP A 467 20.80 -6.32 7.12
N ILE A 468 19.54 -5.91 7.12
CA ILE A 468 19.03 -4.90 6.18
C ILE A 468 18.45 -3.76 7.00
N VAL A 469 18.96 -2.56 6.77
CA VAL A 469 18.43 -1.33 7.35
C VAL A 469 17.75 -0.55 6.22
N CYS A 470 16.58 -0.02 6.51
CA CYS A 470 15.81 0.77 5.55
C CYS A 470 15.82 2.24 5.95
N THR A 471 16.14 3.11 5.01
CA THR A 471 16.11 4.57 5.16
C THR A 471 15.16 5.17 4.13
N ALA A 472 14.76 6.43 4.32
CA ALA A 472 13.98 7.14 3.29
C ALA A 472 14.89 7.50 2.11
N SER A 473 14.53 7.05 0.91
CA SER A 473 15.25 7.32 -0.35
C SER A 473 15.25 8.81 -0.69
N LYS A 474 14.08 9.45 -0.54
CA LYS A 474 13.93 10.88 -0.76
C LYS A 474 14.17 11.60 0.56
N LYS A 475 15.28 12.34 0.63
CA LYS A 475 15.38 13.39 1.66
C LYS A 475 14.30 14.41 1.38
N SER A 476 13.39 14.59 2.34
CA SER A 476 12.39 15.65 2.26
C SER A 476 13.09 16.99 1.96
N PRO A 477 12.48 17.88 1.16
CA PRO A 477 13.03 19.22 0.91
C PRO A 477 13.41 19.94 2.20
N PHE A 478 12.68 19.64 3.28
CA PHE A 478 12.96 20.11 4.63
C PHE A 478 14.26 19.56 5.22
N SER A 479 14.50 18.25 5.16
CA SER A 479 15.77 17.66 5.63
C SER A 479 16.96 18.28 4.90
N LYS A 480 16.84 18.49 3.57
CA LYS A 480 17.85 19.21 2.79
C LYS A 480 18.00 20.66 3.24
N ALA A 481 16.90 21.38 3.47
CA ALA A 481 16.94 22.76 3.95
C ALA A 481 17.59 22.87 5.34
N SER A 482 17.26 21.94 6.26
CA SER A 482 17.85 21.87 7.60
C SER A 482 19.34 21.56 7.55
N GLN A 483 19.77 20.60 6.72
CA GLN A 483 21.20 20.32 6.49
C GLN A 483 21.93 21.53 5.89
N ASN A 484 21.31 22.23 4.94
CA ASN A 484 21.87 23.44 4.34
C ASN A 484 21.99 24.59 5.34
N GLU A 485 20.99 24.81 6.20
CA GLU A 485 21.06 25.81 7.27
C GLU A 485 22.11 25.44 8.32
N LEU A 486 22.20 24.16 8.70
CA LEU A 486 23.27 23.68 9.59
C LEU A 486 24.65 23.95 8.98
N ALA A 487 24.84 23.65 7.69
CA ALA A 487 26.09 23.92 6.99
C ALA A 487 26.45 25.41 7.00
N LYS A 488 25.47 26.30 6.79
CA LYS A 488 25.68 27.77 6.91
C LYS A 488 26.06 28.18 8.32
N GLN A 489 25.46 27.59 9.35
CA GLN A 489 25.80 27.87 10.75
C GLN A 489 27.22 27.39 11.08
N LEU A 490 27.59 26.18 10.67
CA LEU A 490 28.95 25.65 10.84
C LEU A 490 29.99 26.54 10.14
N PHE A 491 29.67 27.05 8.95
CA PHE A 491 30.51 28.01 8.25
C PHE A 491 30.66 29.33 9.02
N GLN A 492 29.55 29.91 9.50
CA GLN A 492 29.56 31.15 10.29
C GLN A 492 30.30 31.00 11.63
N LEU A 493 30.25 29.82 12.24
CA LEU A 493 30.98 29.48 13.46
C LEU A 493 32.47 29.20 13.22
N GLY A 494 32.93 29.21 11.96
CA GLY A 494 34.33 29.07 11.61
C GLY A 494 34.87 27.64 11.66
N PHE A 495 34.02 26.61 11.47
CA PHE A 495 34.45 25.20 11.50
C PHE A 495 35.49 24.84 10.42
N PHE A 496 35.52 25.61 9.33
CA PHE A 496 36.44 25.40 8.21
C PHE A 496 37.72 26.24 8.31
N ASN A 497 37.90 27.02 9.37
CA ASN A 497 39.14 27.76 9.60
C ASN A 497 40.23 26.80 10.13
N PRO A 498 41.41 26.70 9.48
CA PRO A 498 42.48 25.80 9.92
C PRO A 498 42.91 25.98 11.38
N GLU A 499 42.83 27.20 11.91
CA GLU A 499 43.24 27.52 13.29
C GLU A 499 42.30 26.93 14.37
N THR A 500 41.04 26.68 14.04
CA THR A 500 40.01 26.17 14.96
C THR A 500 39.65 24.70 14.70
N ALA A 501 40.39 24.02 13.82
CA ALA A 501 40.08 22.66 13.36
C ALA A 501 39.95 21.63 14.51
N VAL A 502 40.77 21.72 15.56
CA VAL A 502 40.69 20.82 16.73
C VAL A 502 39.38 21.01 17.50
N GLN A 503 38.92 22.26 17.66
CA GLN A 503 37.68 22.58 18.34
C GLN A 503 36.46 22.20 17.49
N ALA A 504 36.56 22.42 16.17
CA ALA A 504 35.55 22.02 15.20
C ALA A 504 35.36 20.49 15.19
N LEU A 505 36.45 19.72 15.14
CA LEU A 505 36.39 18.25 15.23
C LEU A 505 35.83 17.77 16.57
N GLY A 506 36.19 18.43 17.68
CA GLY A 506 35.63 18.13 19.00
C GLY A 506 34.12 18.39 19.07
N CYS A 507 33.64 19.45 18.43
CA CYS A 507 32.20 19.73 18.35
C CYS A 507 31.49 18.76 17.39
N LEU A 508 32.06 18.49 16.21
CA LEU A 508 31.54 17.49 15.27
C LEU A 508 31.40 16.13 15.92
N ALA A 509 32.37 15.71 16.75
CA ALA A 509 32.30 14.45 17.49
C ALA A 509 31.04 14.35 18.37
N MET A 510 30.58 15.45 18.95
CA MET A 510 29.35 15.52 19.77
C MET A 510 28.06 15.66 18.94
N MET A 511 28.17 16.00 17.66
CA MET A 511 27.02 16.15 16.75
C MET A 511 26.71 14.85 16.03
N ASP A 512 25.44 14.63 15.71
CA ASP A 512 24.96 13.53 14.89
C ASP A 512 24.19 14.07 13.69
N PHE A 513 24.79 13.95 12.51
CA PHE A 513 24.18 14.31 11.24
C PHE A 513 24.89 13.59 10.08
N GLU A 514 24.17 13.45 8.97
CA GLU A 514 24.64 12.75 7.78
C GLU A 514 25.74 13.52 7.03
N GLY A 515 26.76 12.83 6.55
CA GLY A 515 27.92 13.45 5.88
C GLY A 515 28.95 14.04 6.84
N LYS A 516 28.82 13.80 8.16
CA LYS A 516 29.80 14.19 9.17
C LYS A 516 31.22 13.70 8.85
N GLU A 517 31.37 12.45 8.42
CA GLU A 517 32.69 11.86 8.10
C GLU A 517 33.40 12.60 6.95
N GLU A 518 32.65 13.04 5.95
CA GLU A 518 33.15 13.81 4.82
C GLU A 518 33.62 15.20 5.28
N ILE A 519 32.82 15.87 6.13
CA ILE A 519 33.18 17.17 6.70
C ILE A 519 34.40 17.04 7.62
N GLU A 520 34.47 15.99 8.43
CA GLU A 520 35.64 15.69 9.26
C GLU A 520 36.89 15.49 8.40
N ARG A 521 36.78 14.76 7.28
CA ARG A 521 37.89 14.58 6.33
C ARG A 521 38.33 15.92 5.75
N VAL A 522 37.40 16.72 5.24
CA VAL A 522 37.70 18.05 4.68
C VAL A 522 38.39 18.97 5.71
N ILE A 523 37.94 18.97 6.96
CA ILE A 523 38.55 19.78 8.02
C ILE A 523 39.96 19.26 8.37
N ARG A 524 40.15 17.94 8.46
CA ARG A 524 41.48 17.33 8.70
C ARG A 524 42.45 17.64 7.58
N ASP A 525 42.01 17.52 6.32
CA ASP A 525 42.80 17.82 5.13
C ASP A 525 43.19 19.31 5.09
N ASN A 526 42.23 20.20 5.36
CA ASN A 526 42.46 21.66 5.35
C ASN A 526 43.35 22.13 6.51
N ALA A 527 43.40 21.38 7.62
CA ALA A 527 44.27 21.64 8.76
C ALA A 527 45.65 20.96 8.65
N GLY A 528 45.93 20.24 7.56
CA GLY A 528 47.20 19.50 7.37
C GLY A 528 47.39 18.34 8.35
N MET A 529 46.31 17.81 8.91
CA MET A 529 46.32 16.72 9.89
C MET A 529 46.28 15.36 9.19
N ASN A 530 47.43 14.85 8.76
CA ASN A 530 47.54 13.46 8.28
C ASN A 530 47.47 12.47 9.45
N GLU A 531 46.78 11.35 9.22
CA GLU A 531 46.47 10.24 10.14
C GLU A 531 47.35 10.13 11.40
N VAL A 532 46.79 10.51 12.55
CA VAL A 532 47.20 9.89 13.82
C VAL A 532 46.36 8.63 13.96
N LYS A 533 46.97 7.47 13.70
CA LYS A 533 46.43 6.18 14.15
C LYS A 533 46.23 6.25 15.66
N ILE A 534 44.98 6.15 16.10
CA ILE A 534 44.63 5.66 17.44
C ILE A 534 43.93 4.33 17.25
#